data_AF-A0A2M7VI09-F1
#
_entry.id   AF-A0A2M7VI09-F1
#
_cell.length_a   1.000
_cell.length_b   1.000
_cell.length_c   1.000
_cell.angle_alpha   90.00
_cell.angle_beta   90.00
_cell.angle_gamma   90.00
#
_symmetry.space_group_name_H-M   'P 1'
#
loop_
_entity.id
_entity.type
_entity.pdbx_description
1 polymer ?
#
loop_
_entity_poly.entity_id
_entity_poly.type
_entity_poly.pdbx_seq_one_letter_code
_entity_poly.pdbx_strand_id
1 'polypeptide(L)'
;YFDEKSVANLLRSYLKNFNKNKAETVFIICSDGTINMADFSGLNAIKSDFNAVDDLFLLAAADIIIGSDSTFGALASYFGNLPFIVFNRPLDWNFYKDKKYFFENKKCTTAHF
;
A
#
# COMPACT_ATOMS: atom_id res chain seq x y z
N TYR A 1 2.00 -10.87 10.85
CA TYR A 1 0.69 -10.21 10.84
C TYR A 1 0.87 -8.73 11.16
N PHE A 2 0.20 -7.83 10.43
CA PHE A 2 0.20 -6.39 10.72
C PHE A 2 -1.21 -6.04 11.19
N ASP A 3 -1.33 -5.57 12.44
CA ASP A 3 -2.58 -4.99 12.93
C ASP A 3 -2.83 -3.61 12.31
N GLU A 4 -4.08 -3.17 12.36
CA GLU A 4 -4.58 -1.92 11.78
C GLU A 4 -3.82 -0.71 12.29
N LYS A 5 -3.49 -0.69 13.59
CA LYS A 5 -2.72 0.39 14.21
C LYS A 5 -1.29 0.45 13.67
N SER A 6 -0.66 -0.70 13.44
CA SER A 6 0.66 -0.83 12.82
C SER A 6 0.63 -0.34 11.37
N VAL A 7 -0.41 -0.70 10.61
CA VAL A 7 -0.60 -0.20 9.24
C VAL A 7 -0.81 1.32 9.25
N ALA A 8 -1.70 1.84 10.08
CA ALA A 8 -1.95 3.28 10.18
C ALA A 8 -0.68 4.08 10.52
N ASN A 9 0.17 3.56 11.41
CA ASN A 9 1.46 4.17 11.72
C ASN A 9 2.43 4.15 10.53
N LEU A 10 2.42 3.07 9.74
CA LEU A 10 3.19 2.98 8.51
C LEU A 10 2.71 4.00 7.47
N LEU A 11 1.41 4.19 7.30
CA LEU A 11 0.84 5.21 6.40
C LEU A 11 1.18 6.64 6.85
N ARG A 12 1.12 6.93 8.15
CA ARG A 12 1.58 8.22 8.72
C ARG A 12 3.06 8.45 8.44
N SER A 13 3.87 7.39 8.58
CA SER A 13 5.30 7.44 8.29
C SER A 13 5.57 7.64 6.79
N TYR A 14 4.79 7.02 5.91
CA TYR A 14 4.84 7.27 4.47
C TYR A 14 4.62 8.77 4.15
N LEU A 15 3.55 9.36 4.69
CA LEU A 15 3.28 10.79 4.48
C LEU A 15 4.47 11.67 4.90
N LYS A 16 5.07 11.38 6.05
CA LYS A 16 6.23 12.11 6.57
C LYS A 16 7.47 11.93 5.69
N ASN A 17 7.80 10.70 5.30
CA ASN A 17 9.03 10.40 4.56
C ASN A 17 8.99 10.87 3.10
N PHE A 18 7.80 10.92 2.50
CA PHE A 18 7.59 11.40 1.13
C PHE A 18 7.09 12.86 1.06
N ASN A 19 7.04 13.55 2.20
CA ASN A 19 6.54 14.93 2.34
C ASN A 19 5.17 15.13 1.65
N LYS A 20 4.25 14.17 1.85
CA LYS A 20 2.91 14.18 1.26
C LYS A 20 1.93 14.90 2.18
N ASN A 21 1.07 15.71 1.58
CA ASN A 21 0.00 16.39 2.29
C ASN A 21 -1.16 15.43 2.57
N LYS A 22 -1.54 15.30 3.84
CA LYS A 22 -2.66 14.45 4.26
C LYS A 22 -4.00 14.84 3.65
N ALA A 23 -4.20 16.12 3.31
CA ALA A 23 -5.45 16.61 2.72
C ALA A 23 -5.57 16.27 1.22
N GLU A 24 -4.44 16.05 0.56
CA GLU A 24 -4.34 15.75 -0.87
C GLU A 24 -4.03 14.27 -1.13
N THR A 25 -3.91 13.46 -0.06
CA THR A 25 -3.62 12.03 -0.15
C THR A 25 -4.82 11.26 0.37
N VAL A 26 -5.36 10.34 -0.42
CA VAL A 26 -6.39 9.38 0.00
C VAL A 26 -5.75 8.00 0.10
N PHE A 27 -5.97 7.30 1.22
CA PHE A 27 -5.62 5.89 1.34
C PHE A 27 -6.85 5.02 1.12
N ILE A 28 -6.80 4.14 0.14
CA ILE A 28 -7.85 3.16 -0.11
C ILE A 28 -7.38 1.82 0.48
N ILE A 29 -8.16 1.26 1.40
CA ILE A 29 -7.86 0.01 2.09
C ILE A 29 -8.67 -1.11 1.45
N CYS A 30 -7.98 -1.99 0.73
CA CYS A 30 -8.53 -3.25 0.21
C CYS A 30 -8.15 -4.38 1.17
N SER A 31 -9.15 -5.04 1.78
CA SER A 31 -8.94 -6.18 2.68
C SER A 31 -10.18 -7.07 2.70
N ASP A 32 -9.94 -8.38 2.78
CA ASP A 32 -10.95 -9.43 2.99
C ASP A 32 -11.49 -9.47 4.43
N GLY A 33 -10.79 -8.83 5.38
CA GLY A 33 -11.16 -8.77 6.79
C GLY A 33 -12.02 -7.57 7.16
N THR A 34 -12.61 -7.64 8.35
CA THR A 34 -13.19 -6.48 9.02
C THR A 34 -12.09 -5.52 9.45
N ILE A 35 -12.15 -4.26 9.02
CA ILE A 35 -11.16 -3.24 9.38
C ILE A 35 -11.77 -2.26 10.38
N ASN A 36 -11.10 -2.05 11.50
CA ASN A 36 -11.46 -0.98 12.44
C ASN A 36 -10.98 0.38 11.93
N MET A 37 -11.86 1.11 11.23
CA MET A 37 -11.53 2.42 10.65
C MET A 37 -11.14 3.47 11.70
N ALA A 38 -11.47 3.27 12.98
CA ALA A 38 -11.06 4.17 14.06
C ALA A 38 -9.52 4.25 14.23
N ASP A 39 -8.79 3.17 13.94
CA ASP A 39 -7.31 3.15 14.04
C ASP A 39 -6.63 4.04 12.99
N PHE A 40 -7.35 4.33 11.90
CA PHE A 40 -6.93 5.21 10.83
C PHE A 40 -7.33 6.68 11.05
N SER A 41 -7.87 7.02 12.23
CA SER A 41 -8.23 8.39 12.57
C SER A 41 -7.09 9.39 12.30
N GLY A 42 -7.46 10.52 11.70
CA GLY A 42 -6.54 11.58 11.27
C GLY A 42 -5.85 11.33 9.90
N LEU A 43 -6.06 10.16 9.28
CA LEU A 43 -5.75 9.93 7.87
C LEU A 43 -7.04 10.08 7.05
N ASN A 44 -6.90 10.55 5.81
CA ASN A 44 -7.97 10.46 4.83
C ASN A 44 -7.95 9.04 4.25
N ALA A 45 -8.66 8.12 4.91
CA ALA A 45 -8.67 6.71 4.57
C ALA A 45 -10.10 6.21 4.35
N ILE A 46 -10.30 5.42 3.30
CA ILE A 46 -11.56 4.76 2.96
C ILE A 46 -11.32 3.26 2.81
N LYS A 47 -12.30 2.44 3.22
CA LYS A 47 -12.29 1.00 2.96
C LYS A 47 -13.00 0.74 1.63
N SER A 48 -12.41 -0.11 0.80
CA SER A 48 -13.11 -0.64 -0.37
C SER A 48 -14.07 -1.75 0.06
N ASP A 49 -15.26 -1.77 -0.53
CA ASP A 49 -16.26 -2.84 -0.36
C ASP A 49 -16.47 -3.63 -1.66
N PHE A 50 -15.51 -3.54 -2.58
CA PHE A 50 -15.55 -4.30 -3.83
C PHE A 50 -15.09 -5.76 -3.65
N ASN A 51 -15.24 -6.54 -4.72
CA ASN A 51 -14.65 -7.88 -4.78
C ASN A 51 -13.14 -7.79 -5.11
N ALA A 52 -12.45 -8.92 -4.97
CA ALA A 52 -11.01 -9.00 -5.18
C ALA A 52 -10.54 -8.59 -6.59
N VAL A 53 -11.35 -8.81 -7.64
CA VAL A 53 -10.97 -8.44 -9.01
C VAL A 53 -11.05 -6.92 -9.19
N ASP A 54 -12.12 -6.31 -8.71
CA ASP A 54 -12.29 -4.86 -8.76
C ASP A 54 -11.24 -4.15 -7.88
N ASP A 55 -10.94 -4.71 -6.70
CA ASP A 55 -9.86 -4.21 -5.83
C ASP A 55 -8.49 -4.29 -6.52
N LEU A 56 -8.22 -5.34 -7.30
CA LEU A 56 -6.98 -5.46 -8.06
C LEU A 56 -6.81 -4.29 -9.02
N PHE A 57 -7.87 -3.93 -9.76
CA PHE A 57 -7.84 -2.81 -10.69
C PHE A 57 -7.87 -1.45 -10.00
N LEU A 58 -8.54 -1.34 -8.84
CA LEU A 58 -8.50 -0.15 -8.01
C LEU A 58 -7.09 0.13 -7.50
N LEU A 59 -6.38 -0.90 -7.03
CA LEU A 59 -4.96 -0.81 -6.66
C LEU A 59 -4.08 -0.45 -7.86
N ALA A 60 -4.34 -1.03 -9.04
CA ALA A 60 -3.60 -0.74 -10.27
C ALA A 60 -3.84 0.70 -10.79
N ALA A 61 -4.94 1.34 -10.41
CA ALA A 61 -5.24 2.72 -10.79
C ALA A 61 -4.69 3.77 -9.81
N ALA A 62 -4.07 3.36 -8.71
CA ALA A 62 -3.50 4.25 -7.71
C ALA A 62 -2.14 4.83 -8.13
N ASP A 63 -1.63 5.80 -7.36
CA ASP A 63 -0.26 6.33 -7.53
C ASP A 63 0.82 5.39 -6.96
N ILE A 64 0.47 4.64 -5.92
CA ILE A 64 1.36 3.74 -5.19
C ILE A 64 0.55 2.67 -4.44
N ILE A 65 1.09 1.46 -4.35
CA ILE A 65 0.54 0.40 -3.50
C ILE A 65 1.43 0.25 -2.27
N ILE A 66 0.82 0.14 -1.09
CA ILE A 66 1.52 -0.16 0.16
C ILE A 66 0.77 -1.32 0.83
N GLY A 67 1.42 -2.47 1.00
CA GLY A 67 0.72 -3.69 1.40
C GLY A 67 1.64 -4.79 1.92
N SER A 68 1.05 -5.91 2.34
CA SER A 68 1.80 -7.11 2.76
C SER A 68 2.61 -7.69 1.60
N ASP A 69 3.63 -8.50 1.90
CA ASP A 69 4.30 -9.30 0.87
C ASP A 69 3.28 -10.27 0.25
N SER A 70 2.77 -9.92 -0.92
CA SER A 70 1.64 -10.58 -1.55
C SER A 70 1.73 -10.51 -3.07
N THR A 71 1.43 -11.64 -3.71
CA THR A 71 1.27 -11.73 -5.16
C THR A 71 0.15 -10.84 -5.68
N PHE A 72 -0.89 -10.59 -4.87
CA PHE A 72 -2.00 -9.70 -5.23
C PHE A 72 -1.54 -8.25 -5.43
N GLY A 73 -0.77 -7.72 -4.47
CA GLY A 73 -0.19 -6.38 -4.58
C GLY A 73 0.87 -6.28 -5.67
N ALA A 74 1.70 -7.33 -5.83
CA ALA A 74 2.69 -7.39 -6.91
C ALA A 74 2.03 -7.39 -8.30
N LEU A 75 0.94 -8.13 -8.47
CA LEU A 75 0.18 -8.19 -9.72
C LEU A 75 -0.49 -6.86 -10.05
N ALA A 76 -1.13 -6.21 -9.07
CA ALA A 76 -1.72 -4.87 -9.26
C ALA A 76 -0.66 -3.84 -9.68
N SER A 77 0.51 -3.87 -9.02
CA SER A 77 1.65 -3.00 -9.34
C SER A 77 2.17 -3.22 -10.77
N TYR A 78 2.22 -4.47 -11.21
CA TYR A 78 2.57 -4.81 -12.60
C TYR A 78 1.54 -4.25 -13.60
N PHE A 79 0.24 -4.49 -13.37
CA PHE A 79 -0.81 -4.01 -14.27
C PHE A 79 -0.89 -2.49 -14.36
N GLY A 80 -0.76 -1.79 -13.24
CA GLY A 80 -0.84 -0.33 -13.21
C GLY A 80 0.49 0.38 -13.51
N ASN A 81 1.57 -0.38 -13.70
CA ASN A 81 2.92 0.14 -13.85
C ASN A 81 3.31 1.17 -12.76
N LEU A 82 3.07 0.82 -11.49
CA LEU A 82 3.30 1.69 -10.33
C LEU A 82 4.16 0.99 -9.26
N PRO A 83 4.81 1.72 -8.34
CA PRO A 83 5.63 1.10 -7.31
C PRO A 83 4.78 0.37 -6.26
N PHE A 84 5.32 -0.75 -5.75
CA PHE A 84 4.77 -1.50 -4.62
C PHE A 84 5.70 -1.44 -3.41
N ILE A 85 5.24 -0.84 -2.31
CA ILE A 85 5.94 -0.83 -1.02
C ILE A 85 5.44 -2.01 -0.18
N VAL A 86 6.32 -3.00 0.03
CA VAL A 86 6.01 -4.16 0.87
C VAL A 86 6.24 -3.82 2.33
N PHE A 87 5.26 -4.11 3.18
CA PHE A 87 5.37 -4.00 4.64
C PHE A 87 6.50 -4.90 5.14
N ASN A 88 7.52 -4.29 5.73
CA ASN A 88 8.57 -5.01 6.46
C ASN A 88 8.96 -4.23 7.73
N ARG A 89 9.70 -4.89 8.64
CA ARG A 89 10.21 -4.27 9.86
C ARG A 89 11.72 -4.55 9.95
N PRO A 90 12.58 -3.52 9.92
CA PRO A 90 12.29 -2.10 9.67
C PRO A 90 12.02 -1.79 8.19
N LEU A 91 11.20 -0.76 7.93
CA LEU A 91 10.91 -0.27 6.58
C LEU A 91 11.96 0.71 6.07
N ASP A 92 12.61 0.32 4.97
CA ASP A 92 13.61 1.12 4.28
C ASP A 92 12.93 2.01 3.22
N TRP A 93 12.56 3.23 3.63
CA TRP A 93 11.95 4.22 2.73
C TRP A 93 12.88 4.65 1.60
N ASN A 94 14.21 4.63 1.81
CA ASN A 94 15.18 5.06 0.81
C ASN A 94 15.19 4.11 -0.38
N PHE A 95 15.00 2.81 -0.15
CA PHE A 95 14.86 1.82 -1.22
C PHE A 95 13.73 2.18 -2.22
N TYR A 96 12.64 2.76 -1.73
CA TYR A 96 11.45 3.09 -2.51
C TYR A 96 11.39 4.54 -3.02
N LYS A 97 12.24 5.44 -2.52
CA LYS A 97 12.11 6.90 -2.70
C LYS A 97 12.04 7.36 -4.16
N ASP A 98 12.85 6.75 -5.03
CA ASP A 98 12.96 7.13 -6.45
C ASP A 98 12.13 6.24 -7.39
N LYS A 99 11.34 5.31 -6.84
CA LYS A 99 10.53 4.38 -7.64
C LYS A 99 9.24 5.08 -8.07
N LYS A 100 9.05 5.22 -9.38
CA LYS A 100 7.87 5.85 -10.00
C LYS A 100 6.99 4.89 -10.78
N TYR A 101 7.57 3.77 -11.21
CA TYR A 101 6.92 2.77 -12.05
C TYR A 101 7.11 1.39 -11.45
N PHE A 102 6.53 0.36 -12.07
CA PHE A 102 6.79 -1.01 -11.71
C PHE A 102 8.31 -1.29 -11.74
N PHE A 103 8.77 -2.10 -10.80
CA PHE A 103 10.14 -2.57 -10.72
C PHE A 103 10.18 -3.94 -10.04
N GLU A 104 11.25 -4.70 -10.31
CA GLU A 104 11.50 -5.96 -9.61
C GLU A 104 11.78 -5.66 -8.13
N ASN A 105 10.76 -5.88 -7.30
CA ASN A 105 10.84 -5.58 -5.88
C ASN A 105 11.48 -6.75 -5.12
N LYS A 106 12.79 -6.66 -4.86
CA LYS A 106 13.55 -7.64 -4.05
C LYS A 106 13.02 -7.85 -2.62
N LYS A 107 12.09 -7.01 -2.14
CA LYS A 107 11.42 -7.15 -0.84
C LYS A 107 10.10 -7.91 -0.94
N CYS A 108 9.57 -8.14 -2.14
CA CYS A 108 8.44 -9.03 -2.39
C CYS A 108 9.00 -10.42 -2.71
N THR A 109 8.81 -11.36 -1.80
CA THR A 109 9.35 -12.73 -1.92
C THR A 109 8.28 -13.75 -2.29
N THR A 110 7.00 -13.36 -2.24
CA THR A 110 5.86 -14.23 -2.57
C THR A 110 5.57 -14.31 -4.07
N ALA A 111 5.98 -13.31 -4.85
CA ALA A 111 5.94 -13.33 -6.30
C ALA A 111 7.33 -13.69 -6.84
N HIS A 112 7.46 -14.90 -7.41
CA HIS A 112 8.64 -15.30 -8.16
C HIS A 112 8.37 -15.06 -9.65
N PHE A 113 9.19 -14.22 -10.27
CA PHE A 113 9.19 -13.98 -11.72
C PHE A 113 10.30 -14.80 -12.39
#